data_AF-A0A143CCI4-F1
#
_entry.id   AF-A0A143CCI4-F1
#
_cell.length_a   1.000
_cell.length_b   1.000
_cell.length_c   1.000
_cell.angle_alpha   90.00
_cell.angle_beta   90.00
_cell.angle_gamma   90.00
#
_symmetry.space_group_name_H-M   'P 1'
#
loop_
_entity.id
_entity.type
_entity.pdbx_description
1 polymer ?
#
loop_
_entity_poly.entity_id
_entity_poly.type
_entity_poly.pdbx_seq_one_letter_code
_entity_poly.pdbx_strand_id
1 'polypeptide(L)' 'MTDVVDSDELLRRIQRARECAVQEERTWRTRSEELDATDPQGARDATVRRMSYEAVLRVLDEIVAPGKHAPGS' A
#
# COMPACT_ATOMS: atom_id res chain seq x y z
N MET A 1 4.65 -29.85 4.55
CA MET A 1 3.40 -29.58 5.28
C MET A 1 3.37 -28.09 5.54
N THR A 2 2.52 -27.32 4.87
CA THR A 2 2.29 -25.94 5.30
C THR A 2 1.62 -26.01 6.66
N ASP A 3 2.31 -25.52 7.68
CA ASP A 3 1.76 -25.37 9.03
C ASP A 3 0.43 -24.61 8.92
N VAL A 4 -0.61 -25.12 9.56
CA VAL A 4 -1.92 -24.45 9.55
C VAL A 4 -1.71 -23.13 10.29
N VAL A 5 -1.76 -22.02 9.54
CA VAL A 5 -1.57 -20.69 10.12
C VAL A 5 -2.87 -20.29 10.81
N ASP A 6 -2.80 -19.99 12.10
CA ASP A 6 -3.94 -19.46 12.84
C ASP A 6 -4.37 -18.08 12.28
N SER A 7 -5.65 -17.77 12.40
CA SER A 7 -6.25 -16.53 11.89
C SER A 7 -5.57 -15.30 12.46
N ASP A 8 -5.10 -15.34 13.72
CA ASP A 8 -4.35 -14.26 14.34
C ASP A 8 -2.99 -14.03 13.67
N GLU A 9 -2.31 -15.11 13.27
CA GLU A 9 -1.04 -15.01 12.57
C GLU A 9 -1.22 -14.49 11.13
N LEU A 10 -2.31 -14.88 10.46
CA LEU A 10 -2.68 -14.28 9.18
C LEU A 10 -2.95 -12.78 9.33
N LEU A 11 -3.72 -12.38 10.34
CA LEU A 11 -4.03 -10.98 10.60
C LEU A 11 -2.77 -10.17 10.92
N ARG A 12 -1.85 -10.69 11.76
CA ARG A 12 -0.56 -10.05 12.04
C ARG A 12 0.27 -9.82 10.77
N ARG A 13 0.34 -10.81 9.89
CA ARG A 13 1.08 -10.69 8.61
C ARG A 13 0.46 -9.64 7.69
N ILE A 14 -0.87 -9.61 7.62
CA ILE A 14 -1.59 -8.59 6.83
C ILE A 14 -1.35 -7.20 7.41
N GLN A 15 -1.45 -7.01 8.73
CA GLN A 15 -1.16 -5.74 9.39
C GLN A 15 0.28 -5.28 9.14
N ARG A 16 1.26 -6.18 9.25
CA ARG A 16 2.65 -5.88 8.90
C ARG A 16 2.83 -5.48 7.44
N ALA A 17 2.15 -6.16 6.52
CA ALA A 17 2.19 -5.81 5.10
C ALA A 17 1.60 -4.40 4.85
N ARG A 18 0.56 -4.02 5.60
CA ARG A 18 -0.03 -2.68 5.54
C ARG A 18 0.91 -1.61 6.05
N GLU A 19 1.56 -1.83 7.19
CA GLU A 19 2.56 -0.91 7.72
C GLU A 19 3.69 -0.66 6.71
N CYS A 20 4.19 -1.74 6.10
CA CYS A 20 5.18 -1.67 5.03
C CYS A 20 4.66 -0.84 3.84
N ALA A 21 3.45 -1.13 3.33
CA ALA A 21 2.88 -0.41 2.21
C ALA A 21 2.60 1.08 2.51
N VAL A 22 2.20 1.43 3.74
CA VAL A 22 2.07 2.83 4.19
C VAL A 22 3.42 3.54 4.17
N GLN A 23 4.47 2.88 4.67
CA GLN A 23 5.81 3.48 4.70
C GLN A 23 6.35 3.71 3.28
N GLU A 24 6.15 2.75 2.38
CA GLU A 24 6.54 2.88 0.98
C GLU A 24 5.74 3.96 0.25
N GLU A 25 4.41 4.02 0.41
CA GLU A 25 3.58 5.11 -0.14
C GLU A 25 4.13 6.48 0.23
N ARG A 26 4.42 6.70 1.53
CA ARG A 26 4.97 7.95 2.05
C ARG A 26 6.33 8.29 1.44
N THR A 27 7.17 7.26 1.28
CA THR A 27 8.51 7.39 0.71
C THR A 27 8.43 7.81 -0.76
N TRP A 28 7.58 7.15 -1.55
CA TRP A 28 7.43 7.45 -2.97
C TRP A 28 6.71 8.78 -3.22
N ARG A 29 5.80 9.19 -2.33
CA ARG A 29 5.20 10.53 -2.35
C ARG A 29 6.26 11.61 -2.15
N THR A 30 7.02 11.54 -1.05
CA THR A 30 8.10 12.49 -0.76
C THR A 30 9.09 12.57 -1.92
N ARG A 31 9.49 11.40 -2.45
CA ARG A 31 10.41 11.32 -3.59
C ARG A 31 9.84 11.91 -4.88
N SER A 32 8.54 11.74 -5.14
CA SER A 32 7.91 12.36 -6.31
C SER A 32 7.91 13.89 -6.22
N GLU A 33 7.67 14.43 -5.02
CA GLU A 33 7.68 15.88 -4.75
C GLU A 33 9.09 16.47 -4.89
N GLU A 34 10.13 15.76 -4.40
CA GLU A 34 11.52 16.17 -4.54
C GLU A 34 12.01 16.17 -6.01
N LEU A 35 11.53 15.23 -6.82
CA LEU A 35 11.94 15.07 -8.22
C LEU A 35 11.19 16.00 -9.17
N ASP A 36 10.00 16.48 -8.82
CA ASP A 36 9.11 17.21 -9.75
C ASP A 36 9.79 18.38 -10.47
N ALA A 37 10.63 19.14 -9.76
CA ALA A 37 11.33 20.30 -10.30
C ALA A 37 12.59 19.97 -11.13
N THR A 38 13.20 18.80 -10.94
CA THR A 38 14.54 18.48 -11.47
C THR A 38 14.55 17.30 -12.44
N ASP A 39 13.61 16.37 -12.28
CA ASP A 39 13.41 15.19 -13.12
C ASP A 39 11.91 14.84 -13.19
N PRO A 40 11.17 15.45 -14.13
CA PRO A 40 9.74 15.19 -14.31
C PRO A 40 9.43 13.73 -14.67
N GLN A 41 10.38 13.00 -15.28
CA GLN A 41 10.18 11.59 -15.60
C GLN A 41 10.34 10.72 -14.35
N GLY A 42 11.39 10.96 -13.56
CA GLY A 42 11.55 10.32 -12.26
C GLY A 42 10.40 10.59 -11.30
N ALA A 43 9.82 11.80 -11.32
CA ALA A 43 8.63 12.14 -10.55
C ALA A 43 7.39 11.32 -10.95
N ARG A 44 7.20 11.08 -12.26
CA ARG A 44 6.13 10.21 -12.78
C ARG A 44 6.33 8.76 -12.35
N ASP A 45 7.54 8.24 -12.46
CA ASP A 45 7.86 6.86 -12.04
C ASP A 45 7.64 6.68 -10.53
N ALA A 46 8.03 7.66 -9.72
CA ALA A 46 7.75 7.69 -8.29
C ALA A 46 6.24 7.73 -8.00
N THR A 47 5.47 8.51 -8.77
CA THR A 47 4.01 8.56 -8.67
C THR A 47 3.36 7.20 -8.97
N VAL A 48 3.81 6.50 -10.01
CA VAL A 48 3.30 5.14 -10.35
C VAL A 48 3.59 4.15 -9.22
N ARG A 49 4.79 4.22 -8.61
CA ARG A 49 5.13 3.38 -7.44
C ARG A 49 4.23 3.71 -6.26
N ARG A 50 4.00 4.99 -5.96
CA ARG A 50 3.05 5.43 -4.92
C ARG A 50 1.65 4.86 -5.14
N MET A 51 1.10 5.00 -6.35
CA MET A 51 -0.22 4.46 -6.71
C MET A 51 -0.31 2.93 -6.57
N SER A 52 0.80 2.23 -6.81
CA SER A 52 0.86 0.77 -6.63
C SER A 52 0.69 0.39 -5.16
N TYR A 53 1.36 1.10 -4.24
CA TYR A 53 1.19 0.88 -2.80
C TYR A 53 -0.21 1.28 -2.32
N GLU A 54 -0.81 2.34 -2.86
CA GLU A 54 -2.21 2.70 -2.58
C GLU A 54 -3.21 1.62 -3.01
N ALA A 55 -2.98 0.96 -4.16
CA ALA A 55 -3.80 -0.15 -4.61
C ALA A 55 -3.68 -1.36 -3.67
N VAL A 56 -2.44 -1.69 -3.25
CA VAL A 56 -2.19 -2.75 -2.26
C VAL A 56 -2.89 -2.44 -0.94
N LEU A 57 -2.79 -1.20 -0.44
CA LEU A 57 -3.45 -0.79 0.78
C LEU A 57 -4.97 -0.95 0.70
N ARG A 58 -5.60 -0.60 -0.42
CA ARG A 58 -7.04 -0.81 -0.63
C ARG A 58 -7.44 -2.28 -0.57
N VAL A 59 -6.67 -3.17 -1.18
CA VAL A 59 -6.94 -4.62 -1.13
C VAL A 59 -6.79 -5.14 0.29
N LEU A 60 -5.70 -4.80 0.99
CA LEU A 60 -5.49 -5.23 2.37
C LEU A 60 -6.56 -4.65 3.32
N ASP A 61 -7.04 -3.45 3.03
CA ASP A 61 -8.22 -2.82 3.64
C ASP A 61 -9.47 -3.64 3.52
N GLU A 62 -9.83 -4.03 2.32
CA GLU A 62 -11.03 -4.84 2.10
C GLU A 62 -10.92 -6.22 2.77
N ILE A 63 -9.73 -6.82 2.83
CA ILE A 63 -9.51 -8.11 3.51
C ILE A 63 -9.75 -8.03 5.02
N VAL A 64 -9.28 -6.95 5.68
CA VAL A 64 -9.39 -6.80 7.15
C VAL A 64 -10.72 -6.15 7.55
N ALA A 65 -11.26 -5.29 6.69
CA ALA A 65 -12.49 -4.53 6.92
C ALA A 65 -13.31 -4.50 5.62
N PRO A 66 -14.07 -5.57 5.33
CA PRO A 66 -14.91 -5.63 4.14
C PRO A 66 -15.90 -4.47 4.08
N GLY A 67 -16.07 -3.88 2.90
CA GLY A 67 -16.93 -2.72 2.65
C GLY A 67 -16.29 -1.37 2.98
N LYS A 68 -15.05 -1.33 3.50
CA LYS A 68 -14.36 -0.07 3.85
C LYS A 68 -14.21 0.86 2.64
N HIS A 69 -14.04 0.30 1.45
CA HIS A 69 -13.84 1.06 0.20
C HIS A 69 -15.03 0.95 -0.77
N ALA A 70 -16.20 0.48 -0.31
CA ALA A 70 -17.37 0.40 -1.16
C ALA A 70 -17.74 1.80 -1.67
N PRO A 71 -17.88 2.01 -3.01
CA PRO A 71 -18.51 3.21 -3.50
C PRO A 71 -19.94 3.22 -2.93
N GLY A 72 -20.36 4.33 -2.32
CA GLY A 72 -21.69 4.46 -1.73
C GLY A 72 -22.75 3.91 -2.69
N SER A 73 -23.64 3.07 -2.14
CA SER A 73 -24.69 2.32 -2.84
C SER A 73 -25.53 3.14 -3.81
#